data_AF-A0A0H3D2W6-F1
#
_entry.id   AF-A0A0H3D2W6-F1
#
_cell.length_a   1.000
_cell.length_b   1.000
_cell.length_c   1.000
_cell.angle_alpha   90.00
_cell.angle_beta   90.00
_cell.angle_gamma   90.00
#
_symmetry.space_group_name_H-M   'P 1'
#
loop_
_entity.id
_entity.type
_entity.pdbx_description
1 polymer ?
#
loop_
_entity_poly.entity_id
_entity_poly.type
_entity_poly.pdbx_seq_one_letter_code
_entity_poly.pdbx_strand_id
1 'polypeptide(L)'
;MTDDALEASSVVANRAMNRERRLAGRDGYSRVLGFDILSLPSGARWLDLCCGSGRALLDAAEARPDLDVTGVDLVGYFAAAGPVRFETASITAWQPAGRFDLVTCVHGLHYVGDKLGALRRAASWLGDGGVFVANFDVAGIEAPGGARRVLRALREAGFTYDSRAHRIRRDGPFAGSLPFRYLGADDRAGPNYTGRPAVRSCYGSAL
;
A
#
# COMPACT_ATOMS: atom_id res chain seq x y z
N MET A 1 6.75 -9.74 -16.81
CA MET A 1 5.84 -10.91 -16.76
C MET A 1 4.39 -10.44 -16.71
N THR A 2 3.41 -11.33 -16.90
CA THR A 2 1.99 -11.01 -16.67
C THR A 2 1.72 -10.83 -15.18
N ASP A 3 0.65 -10.11 -14.83
CA ASP A 3 0.31 -9.88 -13.41
C ASP A 3 -0.10 -11.18 -12.71
N ASP A 4 -0.85 -12.08 -13.37
CA ASP A 4 -1.20 -13.39 -12.79
C ASP A 4 0.06 -14.23 -12.46
N ALA A 5 1.06 -14.23 -13.36
CA ALA A 5 2.30 -14.95 -13.13
C ALA A 5 3.14 -14.31 -12.01
N LEU A 6 3.11 -12.98 -11.92
CA LEU A 6 3.76 -12.23 -10.85
C LEU A 6 3.10 -12.53 -9.50
N GLU A 7 1.78 -12.51 -9.43
CA GLU A 7 1.00 -12.77 -8.21
C GLU A 7 1.18 -14.21 -7.72
N ALA A 8 1.41 -15.17 -8.62
CA ALA A 8 1.75 -16.55 -8.26
C ALA A 8 3.24 -16.78 -7.89
N SER A 9 4.11 -15.77 -8.05
CA SER A 9 5.56 -15.92 -7.82
C SER A 9 5.88 -16.11 -6.33
N SER A 10 6.99 -16.80 -6.03
CA SER A 10 7.50 -16.97 -4.65
C SER A 10 8.07 -15.69 -4.03
N VAL A 11 8.19 -14.61 -4.82
CA VAL A 11 8.54 -13.28 -4.32
C VAL A 11 7.28 -12.56 -3.81
N VAL A 12 6.14 -12.74 -4.48
CA VAL A 12 4.89 -12.00 -4.21
C VAL A 12 3.92 -12.80 -3.34
N ALA A 13 3.57 -14.04 -3.72
CA ALA A 13 2.72 -14.93 -2.93
C ALA A 13 3.53 -15.63 -1.82
N ASN A 14 4.13 -14.83 -0.93
CA ASN A 14 5.04 -15.33 0.08
C ASN A 14 4.72 -14.81 1.48
N ARG A 15 4.06 -15.67 2.27
CA ARG A 15 3.77 -15.38 3.68
C ARG A 15 5.00 -15.23 4.55
N ALA A 16 6.16 -15.79 4.18
CA ALA A 16 7.38 -15.71 4.99
C ALA A 16 7.95 -14.27 5.07
N MET A 17 7.48 -13.38 4.19
CA MET A 17 7.83 -11.95 4.24
C MET A 17 6.95 -11.14 5.20
N ASN A 18 5.86 -11.73 5.70
CA ASN A 18 5.05 -11.12 6.74
C ASN A 18 5.88 -11.01 8.02
N ARG A 19 5.91 -9.81 8.60
CA ARG A 19 6.65 -9.51 9.83
C ARG A 19 5.77 -9.47 11.08
N GLU A 20 4.48 -9.77 10.92
CA GLU A 20 3.47 -9.77 11.99
C GLU A 20 3.50 -8.49 12.84
N ARG A 21 3.71 -7.35 12.16
CA ARG A 21 3.87 -6.05 12.82
C ARG A 21 2.67 -5.74 13.69
N ARG A 22 2.97 -5.22 14.88
CA ARG A 22 1.99 -4.73 15.84
C ARG A 22 1.61 -3.29 15.52
N LEU A 23 0.53 -2.81 16.13
CA LEU A 23 0.10 -1.41 15.98
C LEU A 23 1.18 -0.45 16.52
N ALA A 24 1.67 -0.74 17.72
CA ALA A 24 2.70 0.04 18.42
C ALA A 24 4.01 -0.75 18.55
N GLY A 25 5.07 -0.07 18.98
CA GLY A 25 6.40 -0.65 19.17
C GLY A 25 7.45 -0.09 18.19
N ARG A 26 8.68 -0.60 18.31
CA ARG A 26 9.86 -0.07 17.60
C ARG A 26 9.74 -0.16 16.08
N ASP A 27 8.97 -1.12 15.56
CA ASP A 27 8.69 -1.36 14.16
C ASP A 27 7.18 -1.39 13.86
N GLY A 28 6.37 -0.90 14.81
CA GLY A 28 4.91 -0.88 14.69
C GLY A 28 4.40 0.15 13.67
N TYR A 29 3.14 0.00 13.30
CA TYR A 29 2.49 0.83 12.27
C TYR A 29 2.63 2.32 12.55
N SER A 30 2.40 2.80 13.76
CA SER A 30 2.46 4.24 14.07
C SER A 30 3.83 4.85 13.74
N ARG A 31 4.91 4.10 13.93
CA ARG A 31 6.27 4.56 13.61
C ARG A 31 6.59 4.43 12.13
N VAL A 32 6.24 3.30 11.52
CA VAL A 32 6.50 3.03 10.09
C VAL A 32 5.74 4.02 9.20
N LEU A 33 4.50 4.33 9.56
CA LEU A 33 3.64 5.30 8.87
C LEU A 33 3.83 6.73 9.38
N GLY A 34 4.40 6.92 10.57
CA GLY A 34 4.47 8.23 11.24
C GLY A 34 3.11 8.90 11.28
N PHE A 35 2.10 8.09 11.55
CA PHE A 35 0.70 8.44 11.60
C PHE A 35 0.12 7.74 12.82
N ASP A 36 -0.56 8.48 13.70
CA ASP A 36 -1.21 7.88 14.84
C ASP A 36 -2.60 7.36 14.45
N ILE A 37 -2.72 6.05 14.28
CA ILE A 37 -4.00 5.40 13.92
C ILE A 37 -5.03 5.56 15.04
N LEU A 38 -4.59 5.63 16.30
CA LEU A 38 -5.50 5.76 17.44
C LEU A 38 -6.07 7.17 17.56
N SER A 39 -5.52 8.17 16.87
CA SER A 39 -6.05 9.52 16.79
C SER A 39 -7.10 9.71 15.69
N LEU A 40 -7.49 8.65 14.97
CA LEU A 40 -8.56 8.74 13.98
C LEU A 40 -9.89 9.15 14.64
N PRO A 41 -10.77 9.86 13.91
CA PRO A 41 -12.11 10.21 14.39
C PRO A 41 -12.90 8.99 14.87
N SER A 42 -13.91 9.24 15.71
CA SER A 42 -14.85 8.20 16.12
C SER A 42 -15.55 7.60 14.91
N GLY A 43 -15.61 6.27 14.81
CA GLY A 43 -16.28 5.61 13.68
C GLY A 43 -15.52 5.63 12.36
N ALA A 44 -14.25 6.06 12.35
CA ALA A 44 -13.47 6.20 11.13
C ALA A 44 -13.28 4.85 10.42
N ARG A 45 -13.25 4.91 9.08
CA ARG A 45 -13.06 3.76 8.20
C ARG A 45 -11.60 3.66 7.79
N TRP A 46 -10.97 2.53 8.11
CA TRP A 46 -9.58 2.25 7.79
C TRP A 46 -9.46 1.06 6.84
N LEU A 47 -8.82 1.28 5.69
CA LEU A 47 -8.38 0.24 4.76
C LEU A 47 -6.87 0.04 4.85
N ASP A 48 -6.42 -1.20 5.04
CA ASP A 48 -5.01 -1.56 4.90
C ASP A 48 -4.80 -2.54 3.74
N LEU A 49 -3.93 -2.14 2.81
CA LEU A 49 -3.60 -2.87 1.59
C LEU A 49 -2.31 -3.66 1.81
N CYS A 50 -2.33 -4.94 1.44
CA CYS A 50 -1.28 -5.90 1.77
C CYS A 50 -1.09 -6.05 3.29
N CYS A 51 -2.20 -6.32 4.00
CA CYS A 51 -2.24 -6.31 5.46
C CYS A 51 -1.51 -7.49 6.14
N GLY A 52 -1.05 -8.47 5.35
CA GLY A 52 -0.46 -9.71 5.83
C GLY A 52 -1.43 -10.45 6.76
N SER A 53 -0.98 -10.74 7.99
CA SER A 53 -1.80 -11.42 8.98
C SER A 53 -2.75 -10.49 9.73
N GLY A 54 -2.71 -9.18 9.44
CA GLY A 54 -3.62 -8.21 10.03
C GLY A 54 -3.37 -7.92 11.51
N ARG A 55 -2.20 -8.26 12.07
CA ARG A 55 -1.97 -8.15 13.52
C ARG A 55 -2.11 -6.72 14.05
N ALA A 56 -1.59 -5.73 13.32
CA ALA A 56 -1.78 -4.32 13.66
C ALA A 56 -3.25 -3.87 13.60
N LEU A 57 -4.03 -4.44 12.67
CA LEU A 57 -5.46 -4.13 12.52
C LEU A 57 -6.25 -4.71 13.70
N LEU A 58 -5.92 -5.94 14.11
CA LEU A 58 -6.52 -6.58 15.28
C LEU A 58 -6.19 -5.80 16.57
N ASP A 59 -4.93 -5.39 16.75
CA ASP A 59 -4.52 -4.54 17.88
C ASP A 59 -5.30 -3.22 17.92
N ALA A 60 -5.52 -2.59 16.76
CA ALA A 60 -6.27 -1.35 16.66
C ALA A 60 -7.75 -1.55 16.96
N ALA A 61 -8.35 -2.62 16.46
CA ALA A 61 -9.77 -2.90 16.70
C ALA A 61 -10.04 -3.32 18.16
N GLU A 62 -9.06 -3.87 18.86
CA GLU A 62 -9.12 -4.07 20.31
C GLU A 62 -9.08 -2.73 21.07
N ALA A 63 -8.17 -1.83 20.70
CA ALA A 63 -8.03 -0.53 21.34
C ALA A 63 -9.13 0.48 20.97
N ARG A 64 -9.70 0.35 19.77
CA ARG A 64 -10.72 1.22 19.19
C ARG A 64 -11.81 0.37 18.50
N PRO A 65 -12.72 -0.24 19.29
CA PRO A 65 -13.80 -1.07 18.75
C PRO A 65 -14.78 -0.31 17.85
N ASP A 66 -14.74 1.01 17.84
CA ASP A 66 -15.55 1.88 17.00
C ASP A 66 -15.02 2.01 15.56
N LEU A 67 -13.77 1.62 15.27
CA LEU A 67 -13.22 1.74 13.93
C LEU A 67 -13.79 0.69 12.97
N ASP A 68 -14.11 1.10 11.75
CA ASP A 68 -14.50 0.22 10.66
C ASP A 68 -13.26 -0.21 9.87
N VAL A 69 -12.64 -1.32 10.27
CA VAL A 69 -11.34 -1.76 9.75
C VAL A 69 -11.49 -2.85 8.70
N THR A 70 -10.86 -2.65 7.54
CA THR A 70 -10.80 -3.62 6.44
C THR A 70 -9.34 -3.87 6.05
N GLY A 71 -8.91 -5.13 6.07
CA GLY A 71 -7.60 -5.56 5.59
C GLY A 71 -7.72 -6.36 4.31
N VAL A 72 -6.93 -6.03 3.30
CA VAL A 72 -6.86 -6.78 2.03
C VAL A 72 -5.46 -7.34 1.87
N ASP A 73 -5.34 -8.64 1.61
CA ASP A 73 -4.06 -9.26 1.25
C ASP A 73 -4.25 -10.30 0.15
N LEU A 74 -3.21 -10.51 -0.66
CA LEU A 74 -3.22 -11.53 -1.70
C LEU A 74 -3.20 -12.94 -1.09
N VAL A 75 -2.53 -13.10 0.06
CA VAL A 75 -2.43 -14.37 0.78
C VAL A 75 -3.32 -14.32 2.01
N GLY A 76 -4.40 -15.11 2.02
CA GLY A 76 -5.41 -15.17 3.08
C GLY A 76 -4.95 -15.82 4.39
N TYR A 77 -3.78 -15.41 4.92
CA TYR A 77 -3.19 -15.92 6.16
C TYR A 77 -3.39 -14.94 7.31
N PHE A 78 -4.64 -14.75 7.72
CA PHE A 78 -5.01 -13.82 8.79
C PHE A 78 -4.85 -14.46 10.18
N ALA A 79 -4.36 -13.68 11.15
CA ALA A 79 -4.05 -14.20 12.49
C ALA A 79 -5.30 -14.60 13.30
N ALA A 80 -6.42 -13.94 13.06
CA ALA A 80 -7.70 -14.25 13.68
C ALA A 80 -8.86 -13.62 12.87
N ALA A 81 -10.04 -14.23 12.95
CA ALA A 81 -11.29 -13.54 12.64
C ALA A 81 -11.72 -12.72 13.88
N GLY A 82 -12.40 -11.59 13.67
CA GLY A 82 -12.76 -10.66 14.75
C GLY A 82 -13.48 -9.41 14.22
N PRO A 83 -13.39 -8.25 14.90
CA PRO A 83 -14.03 -7.01 14.45
C PRO A 83 -13.46 -6.44 13.14
N VAL A 84 -12.35 -6.98 12.64
CA VAL A 84 -11.73 -6.59 11.37
C VAL A 84 -12.31 -7.42 10.22
N ARG A 85 -12.70 -6.77 9.13
CA ARG A 85 -13.06 -7.45 7.87
C ARG A 85 -11.79 -7.76 7.08
N PHE A 86 -11.57 -9.02 6.75
CA PHE A 86 -10.43 -9.44 5.93
C PHE A 86 -10.88 -9.96 4.57
N GLU A 87 -10.19 -9.52 3.52
CA GLU A 87 -10.45 -9.90 2.13
C GLU A 87 -9.18 -10.52 1.53
N THR A 88 -9.32 -11.71 0.93
CA THR A 88 -8.24 -12.34 0.16
C THR A 88 -8.38 -11.95 -1.29
N ALA A 89 -7.61 -10.96 -1.74
CA ALA A 89 -7.70 -10.44 -3.10
C ALA A 89 -6.43 -9.69 -3.52
N SER A 90 -6.19 -9.61 -4.83
CA SER A 90 -5.20 -8.69 -5.37
C SER A 90 -5.70 -7.24 -5.28
N ILE A 91 -4.89 -6.35 -4.72
CA ILE A 91 -5.24 -4.92 -4.57
C ILE A 91 -5.29 -4.17 -5.91
N THR A 92 -4.72 -4.74 -6.98
CA THR A 92 -4.77 -4.17 -8.34
C THR A 92 -6.15 -4.34 -8.97
N ALA A 93 -6.88 -5.39 -8.57
CA ALA A 93 -8.23 -5.73 -9.06
C ALA A 93 -9.34 -5.39 -8.04
N TRP A 94 -9.10 -5.57 -6.74
CA TRP A 94 -10.09 -5.39 -5.67
C TRP A 94 -10.64 -3.96 -5.59
N GLN A 95 -11.95 -3.83 -5.37
CA GLN A 95 -12.64 -2.55 -5.26
C GLN A 95 -13.49 -2.48 -3.98
N PRO A 96 -13.40 -1.41 -3.19
CA PRO A 96 -14.28 -1.20 -2.05
C PRO A 96 -15.65 -0.68 -2.49
N ALA A 97 -16.67 -0.95 -1.67
CA ALA A 97 -18.02 -0.39 -1.84
C ALA A 97 -18.14 1.08 -1.38
N GLY A 98 -17.08 1.72 -0.89
CA GLY A 98 -17.16 3.08 -0.37
C GLY A 98 -15.80 3.73 -0.13
N ARG A 99 -15.85 4.91 0.50
CA ARG A 99 -14.66 5.72 0.82
C ARG A 99 -14.14 5.48 2.23
N PHE A 100 -12.86 5.80 2.43
CA PHE A 100 -12.15 5.63 3.69
C PHE A 100 -11.56 6.94 4.21
N ASP A 101 -11.46 7.03 5.53
CA ASP A 101 -10.78 8.12 6.24
C ASP A 101 -9.27 7.86 6.32
N LEU A 102 -8.87 6.58 6.30
CA LEU A 102 -7.47 6.17 6.22
C LEU A 102 -7.31 5.02 5.23
N VAL A 103 -6.34 5.14 4.32
CA VAL A 103 -5.83 4.02 3.52
C VAL A 103 -4.34 3.86 3.78
N THR A 104 -3.90 2.65 4.14
CA THR A 104 -2.48 2.33 4.38
C THR A 104 -1.98 1.23 3.48
N CYS A 105 -0.66 1.19 3.25
CA CYS A 105 0.01 0.05 2.65
C CYS A 105 1.43 -0.06 3.23
N VAL A 106 1.58 -0.85 4.29
CA VAL A 106 2.85 -0.99 5.01
C VAL A 106 3.73 -2.03 4.32
N HIS A 107 4.76 -1.56 3.61
CA HIS A 107 5.70 -2.37 2.84
C HIS A 107 5.08 -3.31 1.76
N GLY A 108 3.77 -3.24 1.52
CA GLY A 108 3.09 -4.04 0.50
C GLY A 108 3.51 -3.69 -0.92
N LEU A 109 3.71 -2.41 -1.22
CA LEU A 109 4.06 -1.93 -2.56
C LEU A 109 5.33 -2.56 -3.13
N HIS A 110 6.22 -3.12 -2.31
CA HIS A 110 7.39 -3.88 -2.79
C HIS A 110 7.03 -5.11 -3.61
N TYR A 111 5.83 -5.65 -3.43
CA TYR A 111 5.36 -6.90 -4.03
C TYR A 111 4.27 -6.68 -5.08
N VAL A 112 3.91 -5.43 -5.35
CA VAL A 112 2.87 -5.06 -6.30
C VAL A 112 3.49 -4.81 -7.68
N GLY A 113 2.85 -5.36 -8.72
CA GLY A 113 3.18 -5.10 -10.13
C GLY A 113 2.98 -3.63 -10.49
N ASP A 114 1.74 -3.16 -10.62
CA ASP A 114 1.44 -1.77 -10.92
C ASP A 114 1.41 -0.88 -9.66
N LYS A 115 2.58 -0.48 -9.16
CA LYS A 115 2.72 0.39 -7.98
C LYS A 115 2.04 1.76 -8.18
N LEU A 116 2.25 2.41 -9.32
CA LEU A 116 1.66 3.72 -9.61
C LEU A 116 0.13 3.64 -9.75
N GLY A 117 -0.38 2.58 -10.38
CA GLY A 117 -1.81 2.28 -10.40
C GLY A 117 -2.38 2.04 -9.01
N ALA A 118 -1.67 1.28 -8.15
CA ALA A 118 -2.08 1.05 -6.77
C ALA A 118 -2.14 2.36 -5.95
N LEU A 119 -1.16 3.25 -6.08
CA LEU A 119 -1.19 4.58 -5.45
C LEU A 119 -2.42 5.39 -5.89
N ARG A 120 -2.69 5.41 -7.21
CA ARG A 120 -3.86 6.10 -7.78
C ARG A 120 -5.17 5.53 -7.25
N ARG A 121 -5.30 4.20 -7.20
CA ARG A 121 -6.50 3.51 -6.69
C ARG A 121 -6.72 3.81 -5.21
N ALA A 122 -5.68 3.63 -4.38
CA ALA A 122 -5.73 3.92 -2.95
C ALA A 122 -6.21 5.36 -2.68
N ALA A 123 -5.64 6.33 -3.39
CA ALA A 123 -6.04 7.73 -3.31
C ALA A 123 -7.48 7.98 -3.82
N SER A 124 -7.95 7.24 -4.82
CA SER A 124 -9.32 7.38 -5.35
C SER A 124 -10.39 6.91 -4.37
N TRP A 125 -10.02 6.11 -3.36
CA TRP A 125 -10.93 5.60 -2.33
C TRP A 125 -10.97 6.47 -1.07
N LEU A 126 -10.20 7.56 -1.01
CA LEU A 126 -10.27 8.48 0.12
C LEU A 126 -11.57 9.29 0.09
N GLY A 127 -12.12 9.57 1.28
CA GLY A 127 -13.09 10.66 1.49
C GLY A 127 -12.40 12.03 1.44
N ASP A 128 -13.17 13.11 1.48
CA ASP A 128 -12.66 14.49 1.33
C ASP A 128 -11.62 14.86 2.40
N GLY A 129 -11.76 14.35 3.62
CA GLY A 129 -10.78 14.46 4.71
C GLY A 129 -9.85 13.26 4.87
N GLY A 130 -9.92 12.30 3.95
CA GLY A 130 -9.20 11.03 4.06
C GLY A 130 -7.71 11.17 3.79
N VAL A 131 -6.94 10.26 4.38
CA VAL A 131 -5.48 10.24 4.24
C VAL A 131 -5.03 8.90 3.67
N PHE A 132 -4.12 8.93 2.70
CA PHE A 132 -3.35 7.77 2.27
C PHE A 132 -1.91 7.88 2.76
N VAL A 133 -1.37 6.82 3.37
CA VAL A 133 0.04 6.72 3.76
C VAL A 133 0.59 5.33 3.46
N ALA A 134 1.72 5.25 2.77
CA ALA A 134 2.36 3.97 2.46
C ALA A 134 3.88 4.06 2.48
N ASN A 135 4.52 2.89 2.63
CA ASN A 135 5.93 2.77 2.31
C ASN A 135 6.10 2.65 0.80
N PHE A 136 6.98 3.47 0.22
CA PHE A 136 7.20 3.55 -1.21
C PHE A 136 8.68 3.70 -1.55
N ASP A 137 9.14 2.82 -2.44
CA ASP A 137 10.51 2.83 -2.95
C ASP A 137 10.52 3.16 -4.42
N VAL A 138 10.94 4.38 -4.75
CA VAL A 138 11.02 4.82 -6.15
C VAL A 138 12.11 4.08 -6.93
N ALA A 139 13.10 3.48 -6.26
CA ALA A 139 14.12 2.67 -6.92
C ALA A 139 13.53 1.36 -7.52
N GLY A 140 12.36 0.93 -7.03
CA GLY A 140 11.59 -0.18 -7.59
C GLY A 140 10.79 0.19 -8.84
N ILE A 141 11.00 1.37 -9.44
CA ILE A 141 10.27 1.84 -10.62
C ILE A 141 11.22 2.13 -11.77
N GLU A 142 10.95 1.51 -12.90
CA GLU A 142 11.57 1.79 -14.18
C GLU A 142 10.59 2.53 -15.09
N ALA A 143 10.88 3.78 -15.42
CA ALA A 143 10.02 4.64 -16.22
C ALA A 143 10.83 5.62 -17.07
N PRO A 144 10.32 6.09 -18.22
CA PRO A 144 11.00 7.10 -19.03
C PRO A 144 11.18 8.40 -18.25
N GLY A 145 12.41 8.91 -18.21
CA GLY A 145 12.79 10.07 -17.38
C GLY A 145 13.13 9.72 -15.92
N GLY A 146 13.07 8.43 -15.56
CA GLY A 146 13.52 7.88 -14.29
C GLY A 146 12.76 8.39 -13.06
N ALA A 147 13.32 8.11 -11.89
CA ALA A 147 12.73 8.43 -10.58
C ALA A 147 12.35 9.91 -10.43
N ARG A 148 13.13 10.85 -10.98
CA ARG A 148 12.85 12.29 -10.88
C ARG A 148 11.53 12.65 -11.56
N ARG A 149 11.25 12.11 -12.75
CA ARG A 149 9.99 12.36 -13.46
C ARG A 149 8.81 11.72 -12.72
N VAL A 150 8.99 10.52 -12.18
CA VAL A 150 7.97 9.84 -11.37
C VAL A 150 7.59 10.67 -10.14
N LEU A 151 8.59 11.12 -9.37
CA LEU A 151 8.34 11.94 -8.18
C LEU A 151 7.74 13.31 -8.51
N ARG A 152 8.11 13.91 -9.65
CA ARG A 152 7.47 15.14 -10.14
C ARG A 152 5.99 14.93 -10.43
N ALA A 153 5.65 13.89 -11.18
CA ALA A 153 4.26 13.58 -11.52
C ALA A 153 3.42 13.24 -10.27
N LEU A 154 3.98 12.49 -9.31
CA LEU A 154 3.32 12.22 -8.03
C LEU A 154 3.08 13.51 -7.25
N ARG A 155 4.05 14.43 -7.21
CA ARG A 155 3.88 15.74 -6.57
C ARG A 155 2.81 16.59 -7.26
N GLU A 156 2.80 16.62 -8.59
CA GLU A 156 1.77 17.33 -9.38
C GLU A 156 0.38 16.73 -9.16
N ALA A 157 0.30 15.41 -8.95
CA ALA A 157 -0.92 14.75 -8.54
C ALA A 157 -1.31 15.07 -7.09
N GLY A 158 -0.45 15.68 -6.27
CA GLY A 158 -0.68 16.06 -4.87
C GLY A 158 -0.22 15.03 -3.84
N PHE A 159 0.72 14.15 -4.20
CA PHE A 159 1.41 13.28 -3.24
C PHE A 159 2.66 13.97 -2.68
N THR A 160 2.95 13.73 -1.41
CA THR A 160 4.24 14.07 -0.79
C THR A 160 5.08 12.82 -0.62
N TYR A 161 6.39 12.91 -0.82
CA TYR A 161 7.32 11.80 -0.64
C TYR A 161 8.47 12.18 0.29
N ASP A 162 8.65 11.43 1.37
CA ASP A 162 9.81 11.47 2.24
C ASP A 162 10.78 10.35 1.84
N SER A 163 11.90 10.72 1.23
CA SER A 163 12.92 9.77 0.79
C SER A 163 13.72 9.15 1.93
N ARG A 164 13.80 9.80 3.10
CA ARG A 164 14.52 9.26 4.26
C ARG A 164 13.72 8.16 4.95
N ALA A 165 12.40 8.37 5.05
CA ALA A 165 11.48 7.39 5.62
C ALA A 165 10.92 6.40 4.58
N HIS A 166 11.22 6.60 3.28
CA HIS A 166 10.59 5.90 2.16
C HIS A 166 9.06 5.91 2.27
N ARG A 167 8.48 7.07 2.54
CA ARG A 167 7.05 7.23 2.81
C ARG A 167 6.40 8.14 1.79
N ILE A 168 5.31 7.67 1.20
CA ILE A 168 4.45 8.48 0.36
C ILE A 168 3.14 8.76 1.10
N ARG A 169 2.64 9.99 0.97
CA ARG A 169 1.38 10.42 1.57
C ARG A 169 0.55 11.20 0.56
N ARG A 170 -0.76 11.13 0.70
CA ARG A 170 -1.71 12.07 0.10
C ARG A 170 -2.85 12.37 1.07
N ASP A 171 -3.33 13.60 1.00
CA ASP A 171 -4.56 14.05 1.65
C ASP A 171 -5.66 14.27 0.58
N GLY A 172 -6.86 13.77 0.87
CA GLY A 172 -8.04 13.88 0.01
C GLY A 172 -8.03 12.99 -1.25
N PRO A 173 -9.19 12.85 -1.91
CA PRO A 173 -9.36 11.95 -3.04
C PRO A 173 -8.50 12.33 -4.26
N PHE A 174 -8.20 11.34 -5.10
CA PHE A 174 -7.60 11.56 -6.42
C PHE A 174 -8.38 10.83 -7.50
N ALA A 175 -8.89 11.58 -8.49
CA ALA A 175 -9.59 11.02 -9.66
C ALA A 175 -8.83 11.22 -10.99
N GLY A 176 -7.62 11.78 -10.94
CA GLY A 176 -6.80 12.05 -12.14
C GLY A 176 -6.02 10.83 -12.65
N SER A 177 -5.21 11.06 -13.68
CA SER A 177 -4.25 10.08 -14.21
C SER A 177 -2.82 10.46 -13.85
N LEU A 178 -1.93 9.47 -13.92
CA LEU A 178 -0.49 9.68 -13.96
C LEU A 178 0.00 9.49 -15.41
N PRO A 179 1.03 10.21 -15.86
CA PRO A 179 1.49 10.19 -17.26
C PRO A 179 2.34 8.94 -17.60
N PHE A 180 1.98 7.79 -17.02
CA PHE A 180 2.70 6.53 -17.16
C PHE A 180 1.73 5.40 -17.52
N ARG A 181 2.12 4.59 -18.50
CA ARG A 181 1.42 3.36 -18.86
C ARG A 181 2.18 2.18 -18.29
N TYR A 182 1.55 1.38 -17.43
CA TYR A 182 2.16 0.15 -16.91
C TYR A 182 2.40 -0.86 -18.04
N LEU A 183 3.60 -1.45 -18.07
CA LEU A 183 4.02 -2.42 -19.10
C LEU A 183 4.24 -3.83 -18.52
N GLY A 184 4.09 -3.99 -17.20
CA GLY A 184 4.39 -5.21 -16.48
C GLY A 184 5.47 -5.01 -15.41
N ALA A 185 5.85 -6.10 -14.76
CA ALA A 185 6.85 -6.09 -13.69
C ALA A 185 7.87 -7.22 -13.84
N ASP A 186 8.93 -7.14 -13.03
CA ASP A 186 9.99 -8.14 -12.90
C ASP A 186 10.24 -8.45 -11.40
N ASP A 187 10.16 -9.71 -11.01
CA ASP A 187 10.39 -10.21 -9.65
C ASP A 187 11.86 -10.56 -9.38
N ARG A 188 12.74 -10.43 -10.38
CA ARG A 188 14.19 -10.70 -10.29
C ARG A 188 15.02 -9.43 -10.09
N ALA A 189 14.38 -8.32 -9.75
CA ALA A 189 14.99 -7.01 -9.67
C ALA A 189 16.03 -6.84 -8.55
N GLY A 190 16.11 -7.79 -7.62
CA GLY A 190 16.95 -7.73 -6.43
C GLY A 190 16.23 -7.18 -5.20
N PRO A 191 16.97 -6.84 -4.14
CA PRO A 191 16.37 -6.45 -2.87
C PRO A 191 15.83 -5.01 -2.87
N ASN A 192 14.74 -4.78 -2.12
CA ASN A 192 14.29 -3.43 -1.74
C ASN A 192 15.17 -2.81 -0.64
N TYR A 193 14.88 -1.58 -0.24
CA TYR A 193 15.62 -0.88 0.83
C TYR A 193 15.58 -1.58 2.21
N THR A 194 14.74 -2.59 2.40
CA THR A 194 14.72 -3.43 3.63
C THR A 194 15.53 -4.71 3.50
N GLY A 195 16.23 -4.93 2.37
CA GLY A 195 17.05 -6.11 2.11
C GLY A 195 16.28 -7.35 1.67
N ARG A 196 14.98 -7.22 1.35
CA ARG A 196 14.13 -8.34 0.92
C ARG A 196 13.93 -8.34 -0.59
N PRO A 197 13.80 -9.51 -1.25
CA PRO A 197 13.40 -9.58 -2.66
C PRO A 197 12.16 -8.72 -2.92
N ALA A 198 12.12 -8.08 -4.09
CA ALA A 198 11.05 -7.17 -4.45
C ALA A 198 10.83 -7.13 -5.95
N VAL A 199 9.68 -6.59 -6.33
CA VAL A 199 9.26 -6.42 -7.71
C VAL A 199 9.70 -5.04 -8.22
N ARG A 200 10.28 -5.00 -9.42
CA ARG A 200 10.44 -3.76 -10.21
C ARG A 200 9.28 -3.59 -11.15
N SER A 201 8.66 -2.42 -11.12
CA SER A 201 7.55 -2.05 -11.99
C SER A 201 8.07 -1.31 -13.23
N CYS A 202 7.66 -1.74 -14.41
CA CYS A 202 8.09 -1.15 -15.68
C CYS A 202 6.97 -0.33 -16.31
N TYR A 203 7.30 0.88 -16.75
CA TYR A 203 6.36 1.84 -17.31
C TYR A 203 6.85 2.40 -18.64
N GLY A 204 5.91 2.78 -19.50
CA GLY A 204 6.12 3.66 -20.64
C GLY A 204 5.46 5.03 -20.40
N SER A 205 5.63 5.97 -21.33
CA SER A 205 4.84 7.20 -21.32
C SER A 205 3.38 6.88 -21.68
N ALA A 206 2.44 7.50 -20.96
CA ALA A 206 1.06 7.57 -21.45
C ALA A 206 1.00 8.56 -22.64
N LEU A 207 0.17 8.24 -23.64
CA LEU A 207 -0.18 9.16 -24.72
C LEU A 207 -1.17 10.21 -24.21
#